data_AF-A0A0H5E2W6-F1
#
_entry.id   AF-A0A0H5E2W6-F1
#
_cell.length_a   1.000
_cell.length_b   1.000
_cell.length_c   1.000
_cell.angle_alpha   90.00
_cell.angle_beta   90.00
_cell.angle_gamma   90.00
#
_symmetry.space_group_name_H-M   'P 1'
#
loop_
_entity.id
_entity.type
_entity.pdbx_description
1 polymer ?
#
loop_
_entity_poly.entity_id
_entity_poly.type
_entity_poly.pdbx_seq_one_letter_code
_entity_poly.pdbx_strand_id
1 'polypeptide(L)'
;MSISFDQPVQYEEVYYAETLTRGYTVNPLAIRPTLFQNTISWGDTSRGTSKKIEKIVFVPESSNPLLSTGSDTSDREVPEAIHILTLEGEQLSLIRLTLQVYNENVRDRVAGKPVFQSDKEVRDHFLKTNFDLY
;
A
#
# COMPACT_ATOMS: atom_id res chain seq x y z
N MET A 1 16.30 12.63 -10.00
CA MET A 1 16.03 11.64 -11.06
C MET A 1 14.56 11.27 -10.95
N SER A 2 13.79 11.46 -12.02
CA SER A 2 12.42 10.98 -12.12
C SER A 2 12.47 9.49 -12.51
N ILE A 3 11.86 8.63 -11.71
CA ILE A 3 11.76 7.20 -12.02
C ILE A 3 10.53 7.03 -12.91
N SER A 4 10.71 6.51 -14.12
CA SER A 4 9.59 6.12 -15.00
C SER A 4 9.50 4.59 -15.03
N PHE A 5 8.31 4.06 -14.75
CA PHE A 5 8.05 2.62 -14.84
C PHE A 5 7.46 2.30 -16.22
N ASP A 6 8.29 1.74 -17.10
CA ASP A 6 7.88 1.44 -18.49
C ASP A 6 6.93 0.24 -18.59
N GLN A 7 6.85 -0.56 -17.51
CA GLN A 7 5.86 -1.62 -17.33
C GLN A 7 5.14 -1.42 -16.00
N PRO A 8 3.85 -1.75 -15.91
CA PRO A 8 3.12 -1.65 -14.66
C PRO A 8 3.73 -2.59 -13.62
N VAL A 9 3.97 -2.06 -12.43
CA VAL A 9 4.46 -2.80 -11.27
C VAL A 9 3.33 -2.82 -10.26
N GLN A 10 2.66 -3.96 -10.14
CA GLN A 10 1.62 -4.17 -9.15
C GLN A 10 2.18 -4.97 -7.97
N TYR A 11 1.98 -4.47 -6.76
CA TYR A 11 2.29 -5.21 -5.55
C TYR A 11 1.03 -5.93 -5.08
N GLU A 12 1.03 -7.27 -4.98
CA GLU A 12 -0.09 -8.06 -4.43
C GLU A 12 -0.15 -7.97 -2.90
N GLU A 13 -0.22 -6.73 -2.40
CA GLU A 13 -0.08 -6.39 -0.99
C GLU A 13 -1.04 -5.27 -0.58
N VAL A 14 -1.13 -5.04 0.72
CA VAL A 14 -1.98 -4.01 1.32
C VAL A 14 -1.11 -3.09 2.16
N TYR A 15 -1.34 -1.79 2.01
CA TYR A 15 -0.61 -0.76 2.72
C TYR A 15 -1.58 0.12 3.51
N TYR A 16 -1.16 0.53 4.70
CA TYR A 16 -1.73 1.69 5.36
C TYR A 16 -1.28 2.95 4.62
N ALA A 17 -2.23 3.75 4.17
CA ALA A 17 -1.96 5.01 3.49
C ALA A 17 -2.18 6.19 4.43
N GLU A 18 -1.18 7.06 4.53
CA GLU A 18 -1.26 8.30 5.27
C GLU A 18 -0.76 9.48 4.44
N THR A 19 -1.33 10.65 4.71
CA THR A 19 -0.87 11.92 4.15
C THR A 19 -0.16 12.72 5.22
N LEU A 20 1.05 13.18 4.90
CA LEU A 20 1.85 14.05 5.76
C LEU A 20 1.53 15.53 5.50
N THR A 21 0.73 15.82 4.47
CA THR A 21 0.35 17.16 4.08
C THR A 21 -0.99 17.56 4.68
N ARG A 22 -1.00 18.62 5.48
CA ARG A 22 -2.22 19.15 6.10
C ARG A 22 -3.25 19.57 5.03
N GLY A 23 -4.50 19.19 5.24
CA GLY A 23 -5.62 19.56 4.36
C GLY A 23 -5.92 18.54 3.26
N TYR A 24 -5.03 17.55 3.07
CA TYR A 24 -5.31 16.38 2.26
C TYR A 24 -5.89 15.27 3.13
N THR A 25 -6.67 14.39 2.51
CA THR A 25 -7.21 13.19 3.14
C THR A 25 -7.09 12.05 2.16
N VAL A 26 -6.66 10.89 2.67
CA VAL A 26 -6.57 9.65 1.89
C VAL A 26 -7.30 8.55 2.64
N ASN A 27 -7.91 7.62 1.91
CA ASN A 27 -8.43 6.41 2.52
C ASN A 27 -7.26 5.66 3.20
N PRO A 28 -7.38 5.23 4.46
CA PRO A 28 -6.27 4.61 5.18
C PRO A 28 -5.80 3.28 4.59
N LEU A 29 -6.48 2.73 3.58
CA LEU A 29 -6.12 1.47 2.94
C LEU A 29 -5.76 1.66 1.46
N ALA A 30 -4.57 1.19 1.10
CA ALA A 30 -4.11 1.05 -0.27
C ALA A 30 -3.92 -0.43 -0.62
N ILE A 31 -4.85 -0.97 -1.41
CA ILE A 31 -4.95 -2.37 -1.81
C ILE A 31 -4.41 -2.50 -3.22
N ARG A 32 -3.46 -3.41 -3.42
CA ARG A 32 -2.80 -3.66 -4.71
C ARG A 32 -2.24 -2.39 -5.37
N PRO A 33 -1.37 -1.62 -4.70
CA PRO A 33 -0.77 -0.46 -5.32
C PRO A 33 -0.02 -0.84 -6.59
N THR A 34 -0.24 -0.06 -7.63
CA THR A 34 0.26 -0.25 -8.98
C THR A 34 0.99 1.02 -9.41
N LEU A 35 2.26 0.88 -9.76
CA LEU A 35 3.09 1.94 -10.33
C LEU A 35 3.16 1.76 -11.84
N PHE A 36 2.80 2.79 -12.59
CA PHE A 36 2.92 2.78 -14.03
C PHE A 36 3.27 4.17 -14.54
N GLN A 37 4.32 4.27 -15.35
CA GLN A 37 4.90 5.53 -15.80
C GLN A 37 5.23 6.46 -14.62
N ASN A 38 4.51 7.58 -14.49
CA ASN A 38 4.63 8.56 -13.42
C ASN A 38 3.37 8.60 -12.53
N THR A 39 2.62 7.50 -12.48
CA THR A 39 1.37 7.43 -11.73
C THR A 39 1.44 6.25 -10.76
N ILE A 40 0.87 6.46 -9.57
CA ILE A 40 0.52 5.39 -8.66
C ILE A 40 -1.00 5.29 -8.57
N SER A 41 -1.53 4.08 -8.55
CA SER A 41 -2.93 3.83 -8.27
C SER A 41 -3.12 2.63 -7.36
N TRP A 42 -4.18 2.60 -6.58
CA TRP A 42 -4.55 1.44 -5.77
C TRP A 42 -6.06 1.33 -5.66
N GLY A 43 -6.54 0.11 -5.40
CA GLY A 43 -7.89 -0.08 -4.87
C GLY A 43 -7.92 0.42 -3.43
N ASP A 44 -8.99 1.08 -3.04
CA ASP A 44 -9.28 1.39 -1.65
C ASP A 44 -10.67 0.81 -1.31
N THR A 45 -11.15 0.99 -0.08
CA THR A 45 -12.49 0.51 0.30
C THR A 45 -13.64 1.33 -0.33
N SER A 46 -13.36 2.15 -1.35
CA SER A 46 -14.31 2.99 -2.07
C SER A 46 -14.16 2.83 -3.60
N ARG A 47 -13.73 3.86 -4.34
CA ARG A 47 -13.62 3.86 -5.81
C ARG A 47 -12.19 3.69 -6.34
N GLY A 48 -11.23 3.48 -5.44
CA GLY A 48 -9.80 3.49 -5.77
C GLY A 48 -9.23 4.90 -5.88
N THR A 49 -7.91 4.99 -5.72
CA THR A 49 -7.16 6.24 -5.74
C THR A 49 -6.12 6.20 -6.87
N SER A 50 -5.90 7.32 -7.54
CA SER A 50 -4.84 7.50 -8.54
C SER A 50 -4.18 8.88 -8.39
N LYS A 51 -2.84 8.92 -8.39
CA LYS A 51 -2.03 10.12 -8.14
C LYS A 51 -0.83 10.18 -9.08
N LYS A 52 -0.53 11.37 -9.59
CA LYS A 52 0.68 11.62 -10.38
C LYS A 52 1.87 11.88 -9.46
N ILE A 53 2.98 11.20 -9.73
CA ILE A 53 4.20 11.17 -8.93
C ILE A 53 5.16 12.24 -9.45
N GLU A 54 5.65 13.08 -8.54
CA GLU A 54 6.84 13.90 -8.74
C GLU A 54 8.11 13.12 -8.33
N LYS A 55 8.06 12.49 -7.15
CA LYS A 55 9.16 11.72 -6.58
C LYS A 55 8.63 10.52 -5.81
N ILE A 56 9.36 9.41 -5.88
CA ILE A 56 9.09 8.18 -5.12
C ILE A 56 10.37 7.70 -4.44
N VAL A 57 10.25 7.21 -3.21
CA VAL A 57 11.32 6.59 -2.44
C VAL A 57 10.79 5.30 -1.85
N PHE A 58 11.53 4.22 -2.05
CA PHE A 58 11.21 2.91 -1.49
C PHE A 58 12.05 2.67 -0.24
N VAL A 59 11.40 2.19 0.82
CA VAL A 59 12.07 1.61 1.97
C VAL A 59 12.07 0.10 1.75
N PRO A 60 13.24 -0.54 1.55
CA PRO A 60 13.31 -1.97 1.34
C PRO A 60 12.84 -2.71 2.59
N GLU A 61 12.49 -3.98 2.45
CA GLU A 61 12.19 -4.79 3.63
C GLU A 61 13.46 -4.92 4.46
N SER A 62 13.42 -4.44 5.70
CA SER A 62 14.53 -4.59 6.62
C SER A 62 14.84 -6.09 6.78
N SER A 63 16.00 -6.50 6.26
CA SER A 63 16.34 -7.89 5.96
C SER A 63 16.17 -8.80 7.17
N ASN A 64 15.07 -9.56 7.20
CA ASN A 64 14.93 -10.72 8.05
C ASN A 64 15.16 -11.95 7.15
N PRO A 65 16.39 -12.49 7.04
CA PRO A 65 16.78 -13.48 6.04
C PRO A 65 16.14 -14.88 6.20
N LEU A 66 15.11 -15.02 7.04
CA LEU A 66 14.45 -16.29 7.34
C LEU A 66 13.13 -16.52 6.59
N LEU A 67 12.70 -15.59 5.73
CA LEU A 67 11.43 -15.72 4.96
C LEU A 67 11.62 -15.83 3.44
N SER A 68 12.85 -15.88 2.93
CA SER A 68 13.12 -16.23 1.53
C SER A 68 13.01 -17.75 1.30
N THR A 69 11.79 -18.27 1.34
CA THR A 69 11.47 -19.56 0.73
C THR A 69 10.47 -19.29 -0.39
N GLY A 70 11.01 -19.15 -1.60
CA GLY A 70 10.30 -18.62 -2.76
C GLY A 70 9.28 -19.56 -3.41
N SER A 71 8.62 -19.03 -4.43
CA SER A 71 8.39 -19.69 -5.74
C SER A 71 7.56 -18.74 -6.60
N ASP A 72 8.08 -18.48 -7.81
CA ASP A 72 7.35 -18.16 -9.04
C ASP A 72 6.38 -16.97 -9.03
N THR A 73 6.92 -15.76 -9.16
CA THR A 73 6.67 -14.83 -10.29
C THR A 73 7.49 -13.57 -10.07
N SER A 74 8.65 -13.45 -10.72
CA SER A 74 9.42 -12.18 -10.74
C SER A 74 9.49 -11.48 -9.37
N ASP A 75 10.16 -12.10 -8.39
CA ASP A 75 10.26 -11.61 -6.99
C ASP A 75 10.92 -10.22 -6.93
N ARG A 76 10.16 -9.17 -7.28
CA ARG A 76 10.48 -7.80 -6.94
C ARG A 76 10.21 -7.69 -5.45
N GLU A 77 11.28 -7.46 -4.70
CA GLU A 77 11.23 -7.22 -3.26
C GLU A 77 10.08 -6.24 -2.95
N VAL A 78 9.11 -6.72 -2.16
CA VAL A 78 7.97 -5.92 -1.73
C VAL A 78 8.51 -4.88 -0.73
N PRO A 79 8.38 -3.58 -1.00
CA PRO A 79 8.91 -2.56 -0.09
C PRO A 79 8.13 -2.56 1.23
N GLU A 80 8.82 -2.29 2.33
CA GLU A 80 8.20 -2.06 3.64
C GLU A 80 7.37 -0.76 3.61
N ALA A 81 7.89 0.26 2.92
CA ALA A 81 7.17 1.50 2.69
C ALA A 81 7.47 2.13 1.32
N ILE A 82 6.50 2.87 0.81
CA ILE A 82 6.60 3.68 -0.41
C ILE A 82 6.24 5.12 -0.06
N HIS A 83 7.22 6.01 -0.09
CA HIS A 83 7.02 7.44 0.13
C HIS A 83 6.91 8.17 -1.19
N ILE A 84 5.91 9.02 -1.31
CA ILE A 84 5.50 9.62 -2.57
C ILE A 84 5.32 11.12 -2.36
N LEU A 85 5.97 11.92 -3.21
CA LEU A 85 5.61 13.31 -3.42
C LEU A 85 4.84 13.37 -4.73
N THR A 86 3.61 13.84 -4.67
CA THR A 86 2.77 14.03 -5.87
C THR A 86 3.11 15.34 -6.57
N LEU A 87 2.76 15.46 -7.85
CA LEU A 87 2.91 16.73 -8.60
C LEU A 87 2.09 17.90 -8.02
N GLU A 88 1.11 17.61 -7.17
CA GLU A 88 0.28 18.61 -6.47
C GLU A 88 0.91 19.07 -5.15
N GLY A 89 2.08 18.53 -4.79
CA GLY A 89 2.79 18.83 -3.54
C GLY A 89 2.29 18.04 -2.33
N GLU A 90 1.35 17.11 -2.50
CA GLU A 90 0.93 16.17 -1.46
C GLU A 90 2.03 15.14 -1.18
N GLN A 91 2.37 14.95 0.09
CA GLN A 91 3.29 13.93 0.58
C GLN A 91 2.49 12.77 1.17
N LEU A 92 2.67 11.59 0.58
CA LEU A 92 1.98 10.36 0.94
C LEU A 92 2.98 9.31 1.39
N SER A 93 2.57 8.50 2.37
CA SER A 93 3.30 7.32 2.81
C SER A 93 2.40 6.11 2.71
N LEU A 94 2.84 5.08 1.99
CA LEU A 94 2.23 3.76 1.99
C LEU A 94 3.12 2.85 2.83
N ILE A 95 2.62 2.36 3.97
CA ILE A 95 3.36 1.51 4.90
C ILE A 95 2.72 0.12 4.88
N ARG A 96 3.50 -0.94 4.69
CA ARG A 96 2.97 -2.31 4.58
C ARG A 96 2.06 -2.64 5.77
N LEU A 97 0.86 -3.13 5.49
CA LEU A 97 -0.17 -3.33 6.50
C LEU A 97 0.09 -4.63 7.29
N THR A 98 0.88 -4.51 8.36
CA THR A 98 1.03 -5.58 9.36
C THR A 98 -0.15 -5.59 10.33
N LEU A 99 -0.27 -6.65 11.13
CA LEU A 99 -1.24 -6.74 12.23
C LEU A 99 -1.08 -5.61 13.23
N GLN A 100 0.18 -5.24 13.53
CA GLN A 100 0.46 -4.13 14.42
C GLN A 100 -0.05 -2.81 13.82
N VAL A 101 0.35 -2.49 12.58
CA VAL A 101 -0.06 -1.26 11.89
C VAL A 101 -1.58 -1.19 11.77
N TYR A 102 -2.23 -2.31 11.45
CA TYR A 102 -3.69 -2.42 11.40
C TYR A 102 -4.33 -2.09 12.76
N ASN A 103 -3.88 -2.73 13.83
CA ASN A 103 -4.45 -2.53 15.17
C ASN A 103 -4.29 -1.10 15.67
N GLU A 104 -3.16 -0.47 15.39
CA GLU A 104 -2.85 0.89 15.85
C GLU A 104 -3.54 1.98 15.01
N ASN A 105 -3.68 1.78 13.69
CA ASN A 105 -4.03 2.87 12.77
C ASN A 105 -5.33 2.67 11.98
N VAL A 106 -5.79 1.42 11.80
CA VAL A 106 -6.87 1.09 10.86
C VAL A 106 -8.09 0.51 11.56
N ARG A 107 -7.91 -0.36 12.56
CA ARG A 107 -8.98 -1.17 13.18
C ARG A 107 -10.18 -0.35 13.62
N ASP A 108 -9.95 0.81 14.24
CA ASP A 108 -11.03 1.67 14.72
C ASP A 108 -11.73 2.48 13.63
N ARG A 109 -11.18 2.50 12.42
CA ARG A 109 -11.67 3.25 11.26
C ARG A 109 -12.42 2.37 10.25
N VAL A 110 -12.36 1.04 10.41
CA VAL A 110 -13.04 0.08 9.52
C VAL A 110 -14.33 -0.46 10.15
N ALA A 111 -15.33 -0.70 9.30
CA ALA A 111 -16.60 -1.28 9.73
C ALA A 111 -16.39 -2.71 10.27
N GLY A 112 -17.12 -3.06 11.34
CA GLY A 112 -17.05 -4.39 11.96
C GLY A 112 -15.78 -4.65 12.79
N LYS A 113 -14.74 -3.81 12.67
CA LYS A 113 -13.49 -3.88 13.45
C LYS A 113 -12.93 -5.31 13.59
N PRO A 114 -12.73 -6.03 12.46
CA PRO A 114 -12.33 -7.43 12.50
C PRO A 114 -11.05 -7.62 13.30
N VAL A 115 -10.98 -8.75 14.00
CA VAL A 115 -9.82 -9.14 14.80
C VAL A 115 -9.07 -10.21 14.03
N PHE A 116 -7.79 -9.95 13.79
CA PHE A 116 -6.88 -10.85 13.09
C PHE A 116 -5.81 -11.37 14.04
N GLN A 117 -5.24 -12.53 13.73
CA GLN A 117 -4.20 -13.18 14.52
C GLN A 117 -2.81 -13.12 13.87
N SER A 118 -2.73 -12.72 12.60
CA SER A 118 -1.46 -12.61 11.86
C SER A 118 -1.51 -11.58 10.75
N ASP A 119 -0.33 -11.11 10.32
CA ASP A 119 -0.18 -10.23 9.15
C ASP A 119 -0.81 -10.83 7.90
N LYS A 120 -0.66 -12.15 7.72
CA LYS A 120 -1.24 -12.88 6.59
C LYS A 120 -2.76 -12.80 6.58
N GLU A 121 -3.42 -12.94 7.73
CA GLU A 121 -4.87 -12.84 7.83
C GLU A 121 -5.38 -11.44 7.47
N VAL A 122 -4.70 -10.40 7.96
CA VAL A 122 -5.01 -9.00 7.63
C VAL A 122 -4.93 -8.80 6.12
N ARG A 123 -3.80 -9.17 5.51
CA ARG A 123 -3.57 -9.03 4.07
C ARG A 123 -4.60 -9.80 3.26
N ASP A 124 -4.78 -11.09 3.56
CA ASP A 124 -5.68 -11.95 2.80
C ASP A 124 -7.14 -11.46 2.91
N HIS A 125 -7.55 -10.89 4.05
CA HIS A 125 -8.87 -10.29 4.20
C HIS A 125 -9.09 -9.13 3.22
N PHE A 126 -8.20 -8.14 3.20
CA PHE A 126 -8.36 -6.97 2.35
C PHE A 126 -8.15 -7.26 0.85
N LEU A 127 -7.29 -8.23 0.50
CA LEU A 127 -7.11 -8.63 -0.90
C LEU A 127 -8.32 -9.39 -1.47
N LYS A 128 -9.02 -10.17 -0.64
CA LYS A 128 -10.16 -11.02 -1.07
C LYS A 128 -11.52 -10.36 -0.89
N THR A 129 -11.60 -9.32 -0.08
CA THR A 129 -12.86 -8.61 0.14
C THR A 129 -13.19 -7.78 -1.09
N ASN A 130 -14.39 -7.98 -1.63
CA ASN A 130 -14.92 -7.15 -2.70
C ASN A 130 -15.60 -5.92 -2.09
N PHE A 131 -14.94 -4.77 -2.19
CA PHE A 131 -15.44 -3.50 -1.66
C PHE A 131 -16.45 -2.81 -2.59
N ASP A 132 -16.60 -3.25 -3.84
CA ASP A 132 -17.53 -2.65 -4.82
C ASP A 132 -19.01 -3.02 -4.59
N LEU A 133 -19.29 -3.93 -3.64
CA LEU A 133 -20.63 -4.48 -3.38
C LEU A 133 -21.36 -3.81 -2.19
N TYR A 134 -20.75 -2.82 -1.54
CA TYR A 134 -21.28 -2.12 -0.35
C TYR A 134 -21.31 -0.61 -0.56
#